data_AF-A0A952XBA0-F1
#
_entry.id   AF-A0A952XBA0-F1
#
_cell.length_a   1.000
_cell.length_b   1.000
_cell.length_c   1.000
_cell.angle_alpha   90.00
_cell.angle_beta   90.00
_cell.angle_gamma   90.00
#
_symmetry.space_group_name_H-M   'P 1'
#
loop_
_entity.id
_entity.type
_entity.pdbx_description
1 polymer ?
#
loop_
_entity_poly.entity_id
_entity_poly.type
_entity_poly.pdbx_seq_one_letter_code
_entity_poly.pdbx_strand_id
1 'polypeptide(L)'
;MEFALSRTWQWKSLLLWTVLSALLFASWWPIEVTRAWWDAFDIWVFHTTNATVTSQPMAVIWALSGDRRFDYLSALIILGVYLAYISRGDFARFRDGVAFGVVTAAILLVVIVLQREIISFPRLSPSLALDAYHSIQTYVPWSLAKEGSNSSFPGDHATVTMIIAVLWWVGLGWRMGLLGAALGIVFAMPRIAAGAHWATDVVIGGGAVTLLTIGIVHGTPFGWWVHGFAVRWTDAVLAVWFNAVRRLSVDGRDNVDPTRQTLRGMCIGTADLIPGVSGGTMALILGIYDRLIAAIAHVDMMFLKQLRKRELTAALRHIDFLFLLPLGFGALLAIIVFTRVVPLSVLVTEFPEAMFGFFFGLIAASVVGLLSHVGPGRRLHWIWLAAGVAFGLAVSILVPVRTPDDIWFVFLCGMIAIAAMLLPGISGSFVLLILGKYTETIDALGRLDFSFLVPLAAGIVAGALAFSRAIAWLLTHYHRQTMLTVIGILGGSLLAVWPFKEREYALIDEKTRLIASHPYFPDRIDGTVVLGVAAMVAGALLFRFLDRLARKSAENGTT
;
A
#
# COMPACT_ATOMS: atom_id res chain seq x y z
N MET A 1 -15.52 23.54 4.63
CA MET A 1 -14.23 23.75 5.34
C MET A 1 -13.84 25.19 5.07
N GLU A 2 -13.86 26.11 6.04
CA GLU A 2 -13.51 27.50 5.75
C GLU A 2 -12.00 27.64 5.69
N PHE A 3 -11.45 27.49 4.48
CA PHE A 3 -10.06 27.77 4.22
C PHE A 3 -9.86 29.29 4.36
N ALA A 4 -9.26 29.71 5.46
CA ALA A 4 -9.05 31.11 5.82
C ALA A 4 -7.96 31.75 4.94
N LEU A 5 -8.25 31.87 3.65
CA LEU A 5 -7.42 32.55 2.67
C LEU A 5 -7.82 34.01 2.56
N SER A 6 -6.82 34.88 2.50
CA SER A 6 -7.04 36.31 2.36
C SER A 6 -7.48 36.63 0.92
N ARG A 7 -8.55 37.45 0.79
CA ARG A 7 -8.96 38.01 -0.51
C ARG A 7 -8.19 39.28 -0.88
N THR A 8 -7.54 39.87 0.12
CA THR A 8 -6.79 41.12 0.03
C THR A 8 -5.37 40.89 0.54
N TRP A 9 -4.46 41.77 0.15
CA TRP A 9 -3.09 41.74 0.65
C TRP A 9 -3.05 41.86 2.17
N GLN A 10 -2.35 40.93 2.81
CA GLN A 10 -2.08 40.90 4.24
C GLN A 10 -0.59 41.18 4.46
N TRP A 11 -0.17 42.41 4.20
CA TRP A 11 1.24 42.81 4.21
C TRP A 11 1.98 42.47 5.51
N LYS A 12 1.31 42.57 6.66
CA LYS A 12 1.90 42.18 7.96
C LYS A 12 2.25 40.69 8.01
N SER A 13 1.36 39.84 7.52
CA SER A 13 1.58 38.38 7.45
C SER A 13 2.69 38.06 6.45
N LEU A 14 2.62 38.63 5.24
CA LEU A 14 3.64 38.44 4.21
C LEU A 14 5.03 38.83 4.73
N LEU A 15 5.17 40.05 5.28
CA LEU A 15 6.42 40.55 5.83
C LEU A 15 6.91 39.69 6.98
N LEU A 16 6.03 39.30 7.92
CA LEU A 16 6.42 38.46 9.06
C LEU A 16 7.03 37.14 8.57
N TRP A 17 6.34 36.41 7.70
CA TRP A 17 6.80 35.09 7.24
C TRP A 17 8.04 35.17 6.34
N THR A 18 8.13 36.20 5.50
CA THR A 18 9.32 36.45 4.68
C THR A 18 10.52 36.83 5.54
N VAL A 19 10.34 37.69 6.55
CA VAL A 19 11.41 38.05 7.49
C VAL A 19 11.83 36.83 8.32
N LEU A 20 10.89 36.03 8.83
CA LEU A 20 11.21 34.80 9.55
C LEU A 20 11.97 33.79 8.68
N SER A 21 11.58 33.64 7.41
CA SER A 21 12.34 32.82 6.46
C SER A 21 13.75 33.35 6.23
N ALA A 22 13.89 34.66 6.05
CA ALA A 22 15.19 35.31 5.85
C ALA A 22 16.07 35.18 7.09
N LEU A 23 15.51 35.34 8.29
CA LEU A 23 16.22 35.15 9.56
C LEU A 23 16.64 33.69 9.76
N LEU A 24 15.78 32.73 9.44
CA LEU A 24 16.11 31.31 9.52
C LEU A 24 17.28 30.98 8.58
N PHE A 25 17.23 31.43 7.33
CA PHE A 25 18.33 31.24 6.37
C PHE A 25 19.60 32.00 6.79
N ALA A 26 19.46 33.23 7.29
CA ALA A 26 20.57 34.05 7.77
C ALA A 26 21.28 33.45 8.99
N SER A 27 20.56 32.70 9.82
CA SER A 27 21.15 31.99 10.95
C SER A 27 22.14 30.90 10.53
N TRP A 28 22.05 30.40 9.29
CA TRP A 28 22.91 29.34 8.78
C TRP A 28 24.04 29.84 7.88
N TRP A 29 23.71 30.73 6.95
CA TRP A 29 24.61 31.06 5.86
C TRP A 29 25.62 32.19 6.20
N PRO A 30 25.17 33.44 6.47
CA PRO A 30 26.06 34.59 6.64
C PRO A 30 26.63 34.77 8.06
N ILE A 31 26.01 34.21 9.11
CA ILE A 31 26.42 34.48 10.50
C ILE A 31 27.31 33.33 11.00
N GLU A 32 28.62 33.58 11.12
CA GLU A 32 29.61 32.56 11.50
C GLU A 32 29.34 31.91 12.87
N VAL A 33 28.92 32.72 13.86
CA VAL A 33 28.66 32.23 15.22
C VAL A 33 27.53 31.21 15.22
N THR A 34 26.39 31.53 14.60
CA THR A 34 25.23 30.62 14.55
C THR A 34 25.47 29.47 13.59
N ARG A 35 26.28 29.66 12.53
CA ARG A 35 26.71 28.59 11.63
C ARG A 35 27.48 27.49 12.37
N ALA A 36 28.38 27.84 13.29
CA ALA A 36 29.10 26.84 14.09
C ALA A 36 28.16 25.95 14.93
N TRP A 37 27.08 26.52 15.47
CA TRP A 37 26.05 25.75 16.17
C TRP A 37 25.28 24.82 15.23
N TRP A 38 24.98 25.29 14.03
CA TRP A 38 24.32 24.47 13.00
C TRP A 38 25.20 23.34 12.51
N ASP A 39 26.50 23.59 12.29
CA ASP A 39 27.46 22.57 11.89
C ASP A 39 27.64 21.52 12.99
N ALA A 40 27.71 21.94 14.26
CA ALA A 40 27.74 21.03 15.41
C ALA A 40 26.45 20.18 15.51
N PHE A 41 25.30 20.80 15.28
CA PHE A 41 24.01 20.10 15.24
C PHE A 41 23.97 19.08 14.09
N ASP A 42 24.41 19.47 12.89
CA ASP A 42 24.47 18.62 11.70
C ASP A 42 25.33 17.38 11.94
N ILE A 43 26.54 17.57 12.46
CA ILE A 43 27.49 16.50 12.79
C ILE A 43 26.90 15.58 13.86
N TRP A 44 26.31 16.15 14.93
CA TRP A 44 25.68 15.37 16.00
C TRP A 44 24.52 14.52 15.49
N VAL A 45 23.57 15.10 14.74
CA VAL A 45 22.44 14.36 14.18
C VAL A 45 22.93 13.28 13.21
N PHE A 46 23.86 13.61 12.32
CA PHE A 46 24.38 12.66 11.34
C PHE A 46 25.07 11.48 12.02
N HIS A 47 26.04 11.69 12.90
CA HIS A 47 26.72 10.58 13.57
C HIS A 47 25.78 9.77 14.45
N THR A 48 24.83 10.41 15.14
CA THR A 48 23.86 9.69 15.98
C THR A 48 22.99 8.75 15.14
N THR A 49 22.50 9.23 13.99
CA THR A 49 21.65 8.42 13.10
C THR A 49 22.46 7.40 12.31
N ASN A 50 23.61 7.79 11.76
CA ASN A 50 24.48 6.92 10.98
C ASN A 50 25.14 5.81 11.82
N ALA A 51 25.43 6.05 13.11
CA ALA A 51 25.91 5.01 14.01
C ALA A 51 24.96 3.80 14.08
N THR A 52 23.66 4.01 13.89
CA THR A 52 22.68 2.92 13.90
C THR A 52 22.82 1.98 12.70
N VAL A 53 23.43 2.42 11.58
CA VAL A 53 23.71 1.60 10.39
C VAL A 53 24.63 0.42 10.71
N THR A 54 25.44 0.50 11.76
CA THR A 54 26.31 -0.61 12.18
C THR A 54 25.54 -1.84 12.65
N SER A 55 24.29 -1.67 13.07
CA SER A 55 23.43 -2.78 13.49
C SER A 55 22.69 -3.37 12.28
N GLN A 56 22.88 -4.66 12.03
CA GLN A 56 22.27 -5.38 10.91
C GLN A 56 20.75 -5.09 10.72
N PRO A 57 19.88 -5.17 11.77
CA PRO A 57 18.46 -4.88 11.61
C PRO A 57 18.18 -3.45 11.15
N MET A 58 18.92 -2.48 11.67
CA MET A 58 18.70 -1.08 11.33
C MET A 58 19.32 -0.73 9.97
N ALA A 59 20.46 -1.33 9.60
CA ALA A 59 21.04 -1.22 8.28
C ALA A 59 20.03 -1.61 7.19
N VAL A 60 19.30 -2.69 7.41
CA VAL A 60 18.22 -3.16 6.52
C VAL A 60 17.06 -2.17 6.47
N ILE A 61 16.62 -1.65 7.62
CA ILE A 61 15.55 -0.64 7.67
C ILE A 61 15.96 0.61 6.87
N TRP A 62 17.19 1.10 7.05
CA TRP A 62 17.71 2.23 6.29
C TRP A 62 17.94 1.91 4.82
N ALA A 63 18.34 0.68 4.47
CA ALA A 63 18.46 0.25 3.09
C ALA A 63 17.12 0.29 2.35
N LEU A 64 16.07 -0.24 2.98
CA LEU A 64 14.72 -0.28 2.40
C LEU A 64 14.07 1.11 2.36
N SER A 65 14.18 1.89 3.44
CA SER A 65 13.56 3.22 3.53
C SER A 65 14.38 4.32 2.85
N GLY A 66 15.67 4.09 2.61
CA GLY A 66 16.58 4.98 1.91
C GLY A 66 16.55 4.83 0.39
N ASP A 67 15.78 3.91 -0.19
CA ASP A 67 15.59 3.82 -1.64
C ASP A 67 14.73 4.99 -2.15
N ARG A 68 14.97 5.50 -3.36
CA ARG A 68 14.09 6.50 -4.02
C ARG A 68 12.66 5.98 -4.24
N ARG A 69 12.47 4.66 -4.36
CA ARG A 69 11.15 4.04 -4.49
C ARG A 69 10.32 4.22 -3.22
N PHE A 70 10.98 4.26 -2.05
CA PHE A 70 10.30 4.48 -0.78
C PHE A 70 9.61 5.85 -0.72
N ASP A 71 10.10 6.84 -1.46
CA ASP A 71 9.47 8.16 -1.53
C ASP A 71 8.05 8.08 -2.10
N TYR A 72 7.78 7.15 -3.03
CA TYR A 72 6.42 6.88 -3.50
C TYR A 72 5.56 6.29 -2.40
N LEU A 73 6.12 5.41 -1.55
CA LEU A 73 5.38 4.80 -0.43
C LEU A 73 4.98 5.88 0.59
N SER A 74 5.92 6.75 0.94
CA SER A 74 5.67 7.91 1.79
C SER A 74 4.59 8.81 1.21
N ALA A 75 4.64 9.13 -0.09
CA ALA A 75 3.62 9.92 -0.77
C ALA A 75 2.23 9.25 -0.71
N LEU A 76 2.16 7.93 -0.85
CA LEU A 76 0.92 7.17 -0.79
C LEU A 76 0.35 7.06 0.62
N ILE A 77 1.20 6.93 1.64
CA ILE A 77 0.77 6.98 3.05
C ILE A 77 0.16 8.36 3.34
N ILE A 78 0.84 9.44 2.94
CA ILE A 78 0.36 10.81 3.10
C ILE A 78 -0.96 11.00 2.36
N LEU A 79 -1.05 10.56 1.11
CA LEU A 79 -2.28 10.63 0.31
C LEU A 79 -3.41 9.79 0.93
N GLY A 80 -3.12 8.59 1.43
CA GLY A 80 -4.11 7.72 2.06
C GLY A 80 -4.68 8.33 3.35
N VAL A 81 -3.82 8.90 4.20
CA VAL A 81 -4.22 9.65 5.40
C VAL A 81 -5.09 10.85 5.01
N TYR A 82 -4.70 11.59 3.98
CA TYR A 82 -5.44 12.74 3.46
C TYR A 82 -6.82 12.35 2.93
N LEU A 83 -6.89 11.35 2.04
CA LEU A 83 -8.12 10.84 1.46
C LEU A 83 -9.06 10.31 2.54
N ALA A 84 -8.53 9.58 3.53
CA ALA A 84 -9.31 9.08 4.66
C ALA A 84 -9.85 10.21 5.55
N TYR A 85 -9.16 11.36 5.62
CA TYR A 85 -9.66 12.52 6.34
C TYR A 85 -10.79 13.23 5.59
N ILE A 86 -10.66 13.42 4.27
CA ILE A 86 -11.68 14.12 3.48
C ILE A 86 -12.91 13.27 3.19
N SER A 87 -12.78 11.94 3.20
CA SER A 87 -13.90 10.99 3.06
C SER A 87 -14.71 10.84 4.35
N ARG A 88 -14.33 11.50 5.45
CA ARG A 88 -15.09 11.52 6.70
C ARG A 88 -16.02 12.71 6.72
N GLY A 89 -17.33 12.47 6.63
CA GLY A 89 -18.36 13.51 6.75
C GLY A 89 -19.17 13.68 5.47
N ASP A 90 -19.73 14.87 5.29
CA ASP A 90 -20.64 15.15 4.18
C ASP A 90 -19.90 15.45 2.87
N PHE A 91 -20.60 15.31 1.75
CA PHE A 91 -20.05 15.55 0.42
C PHE A 91 -19.39 16.93 0.24
N ALA A 92 -19.92 17.96 0.91
CA ALA A 92 -19.33 19.30 0.86
C ALA A 92 -17.87 19.30 1.35
N ARG A 93 -17.57 18.55 2.41
CA ARG A 93 -16.20 18.38 2.91
C ARG A 93 -15.34 17.60 1.93
N PHE A 94 -15.88 16.56 1.30
CA PHE A 94 -15.16 15.82 0.27
C PHE A 94 -14.78 16.73 -0.91
N ARG A 95 -15.74 17.47 -1.45
CA ARG A 95 -15.55 18.43 -2.55
C ARG A 95 -14.51 19.50 -2.22
N ASP A 96 -14.67 20.17 -1.08
CA ASP A 96 -13.72 21.19 -0.61
C ASP A 96 -12.33 20.57 -0.38
N GLY A 97 -12.29 19.34 0.14
CA GLY A 97 -11.06 18.56 0.31
C GLY A 97 -10.38 18.22 -1.01
N VAL A 98 -11.11 17.78 -2.03
CA VAL A 98 -10.50 17.53 -3.35
C VAL A 98 -9.89 18.81 -3.92
N ALA A 99 -10.61 19.93 -3.84
CA ALA A 99 -10.08 21.22 -4.27
C ALA A 99 -8.81 21.60 -3.49
N PHE A 100 -8.80 21.46 -2.16
CA PHE A 100 -7.62 21.70 -1.33
C PHE A 100 -6.44 20.79 -1.70
N GLY A 101 -6.70 19.54 -2.06
CA GLY A 101 -5.68 18.59 -2.53
C GLY A 101 -5.05 19.02 -3.85
N VAL A 102 -5.85 19.51 -4.80
CA VAL A 102 -5.38 20.07 -6.08
C VAL A 102 -4.51 21.31 -5.86
N VAL A 103 -4.95 22.23 -4.99
CA VAL A 103 -4.14 23.41 -4.61
C VAL A 103 -2.82 22.99 -4.00
N THR A 104 -2.84 22.03 -3.07
CA THR A 104 -1.64 21.50 -2.42
C THR A 104 -0.68 20.90 -3.46
N ALA A 105 -1.18 20.08 -4.39
CA ALA A 105 -0.36 19.49 -5.45
C ALA A 105 0.24 20.56 -6.39
N ALA A 106 -0.52 21.59 -6.74
CA ALA A 106 -0.03 22.69 -7.57
C ALA A 106 1.06 23.51 -6.87
N ILE A 107 0.87 23.85 -5.58
CA ILE A 107 1.89 24.53 -4.76
C ILE A 107 3.16 23.69 -4.70
N LEU A 108 3.04 22.39 -4.39
CA LEU A 108 4.18 21.49 -4.32
C LEU A 108 4.91 21.39 -5.67
N LEU A 109 4.19 21.27 -6.78
CA LEU A 109 4.79 21.22 -8.12
C LEU A 109 5.61 22.48 -8.41
N VAL A 110 5.04 23.66 -8.17
CA VAL A 110 5.73 24.94 -8.37
C VAL A 110 6.95 25.04 -7.49
N VAL A 111 6.82 24.72 -6.19
CA VAL A 111 7.94 24.78 -5.25
C VAL A 111 9.06 23.81 -5.63
N ILE A 112 8.74 22.58 -6.01
CA ILE A 112 9.74 21.59 -6.45
C ILE A 112 10.51 22.09 -7.67
N VAL A 113 9.82 22.70 -8.65
CA VAL A 113 10.46 23.27 -9.84
C VAL A 113 11.36 24.46 -9.47
N LEU A 114 10.85 25.42 -8.69
CA LEU A 114 11.63 26.58 -8.25
C LEU A 114 12.85 26.15 -7.43
N GLN A 115 12.68 25.15 -6.57
CA GLN A 115 13.75 24.63 -5.73
C GLN A 115 14.91 24.06 -6.55
N ARG A 116 14.59 23.31 -7.61
CA ARG A 116 15.60 22.69 -8.48
C ARG A 116 16.33 23.72 -9.33
N GLU A 117 15.60 24.67 -9.90
CA GLU A 117 16.14 25.61 -10.88
C GLU A 117 16.76 26.87 -10.26
N ILE A 118 16.28 27.31 -9.09
CA ILE A 118 16.62 28.64 -8.53
C ILE A 118 17.27 28.57 -7.15
N ILE A 119 16.86 27.62 -6.29
CA ILE A 119 17.22 27.60 -4.86
C ILE A 119 18.33 26.57 -4.56
N SER A 120 18.73 25.75 -5.54
CA SER A 120 19.74 24.70 -5.32
C SER A 120 21.10 25.32 -4.97
N PHE A 121 21.63 24.95 -3.81
CA PHE A 121 22.91 25.44 -3.30
C PHE A 121 23.94 24.30 -3.35
N PRO A 122 25.11 24.49 -4.00
CA PRO A 122 26.12 23.44 -4.08
C PRO A 122 26.70 23.17 -2.69
N ARG A 123 26.22 22.08 -2.08
CA ARG A 123 26.67 21.59 -0.77
C ARG A 123 26.86 20.08 -0.85
N LEU A 124 28.03 19.63 -0.42
CA LEU A 124 28.34 18.22 -0.28
C LEU A 124 27.52 17.62 0.87
N SER A 125 26.95 16.45 0.63
CA SER A 125 26.27 15.66 1.65
C SER A 125 27.26 15.13 2.72
N PRO A 126 26.77 14.73 3.92
CA PRO A 126 27.62 14.23 4.99
C PRO A 126 28.61 13.13 4.58
N SER A 127 28.17 12.15 3.80
CA SER A 127 28.99 11.03 3.30
C SER A 127 30.11 11.42 2.34
N LEU A 128 30.02 12.61 1.72
CA LEU A 128 31.03 13.15 0.81
C LEU A 128 31.91 14.20 1.48
N ALA A 129 31.44 14.77 2.60
CA ALA A 129 32.12 15.83 3.33
C ALA A 129 32.92 15.31 4.54
N LEU A 130 32.55 14.15 5.09
CA LEU A 130 33.18 13.55 6.26
C LEU A 130 33.86 12.24 5.87
N ASP A 131 35.10 12.05 6.35
CA ASP A 131 35.87 10.82 6.10
C ASP A 131 35.38 9.61 6.92
N ALA A 132 34.72 9.86 8.05
CA ALA A 132 34.29 8.83 8.99
C ALA A 132 32.76 8.66 8.98
N TYR A 133 32.26 7.70 8.21
CA TYR A 133 30.86 7.28 8.23
C TYR A 133 30.67 5.80 7.93
N HIS A 134 29.51 5.26 8.29
CA HIS A 134 29.09 3.90 8.01
C HIS A 134 28.19 3.89 6.76
N SER A 135 28.71 3.36 5.65
CA SER A 135 27.97 3.18 4.40
C SER A 135 26.96 2.03 4.54
N ILE A 136 25.69 2.24 4.16
CA ILE A 136 24.65 1.21 4.21
C ILE A 136 24.99 0.07 3.25
N GLN A 137 25.49 0.38 2.06
CA GLN A 137 25.91 -0.57 1.03
C GLN A 137 27.05 -1.49 1.50
N THR A 138 27.84 -1.08 2.50
CA THR A 138 28.85 -1.96 3.12
C THR A 138 28.22 -3.06 3.97
N TYR A 139 27.13 -2.76 4.69
CA TYR A 139 26.42 -3.72 5.54
C TYR A 139 25.31 -4.47 4.78
N VAL A 140 24.76 -3.85 3.72
CA VAL A 140 23.64 -4.33 2.91
C VAL A 140 23.96 -4.15 1.42
N PRO A 141 24.69 -5.08 0.79
CA PRO A 141 25.23 -4.89 -0.56
C PRO A 141 24.20 -4.71 -1.69
N TRP A 142 22.99 -5.24 -1.53
CA TRP A 142 21.89 -5.08 -2.49
C TRP A 142 21.17 -3.73 -2.37
N SER A 143 21.54 -2.90 -1.38
CA SER A 143 20.86 -1.63 -1.12
C SER A 143 21.01 -0.66 -2.28
N LEU A 144 19.89 -0.08 -2.70
CA LEU A 144 19.84 1.04 -3.65
C LEU A 144 19.63 2.38 -2.91
N ALA A 145 19.94 2.41 -1.61
CA ALA A 145 19.78 3.61 -0.82
C ALA A 145 20.67 4.75 -1.33
N LYS A 146 20.11 5.96 -1.40
CA LYS A 146 20.91 7.16 -1.72
C LYS A 146 21.76 7.51 -0.52
N GLU A 147 23.07 7.36 -0.64
CA GLU A 147 24.03 7.68 0.43
C GLU A 147 24.74 9.02 0.23
N GLY A 148 24.80 9.59 -0.99
CA GLY A 148 25.53 10.84 -1.25
C GLY A 148 24.88 11.77 -2.30
N SER A 149 25.21 13.06 -2.23
CA SER A 149 24.77 14.11 -3.17
C SER A 149 25.78 15.26 -3.21
N ASN A 150 26.17 15.71 -4.40
CA ASN A 150 26.99 16.93 -4.58
C ASN A 150 26.20 18.23 -4.39
N SER A 151 24.87 18.12 -4.34
CA SER A 151 23.94 19.20 -4.07
C SER A 151 22.88 18.64 -3.14
N SER A 152 23.15 18.73 -1.83
CA SER A 152 22.25 18.22 -0.78
C SER A 152 21.25 19.28 -0.29
N PHE A 153 21.55 20.57 -0.52
CA PHE A 153 20.74 21.69 -0.04
C PHE A 153 19.93 22.34 -1.18
N PRO A 154 18.64 22.65 -0.97
CA PRO A 154 17.78 22.22 0.15
C PRO A 154 17.26 20.79 -0.06
N GLY A 155 16.82 20.12 1.02
CA GLY A 155 16.31 18.76 0.94
C GLY A 155 14.94 18.68 0.25
N ASP A 156 14.87 18.13 -0.97
CA ASP A 156 13.63 17.96 -1.77
C ASP A 156 12.48 17.31 -0.96
N HIS A 157 12.73 16.14 -0.38
CA HIS A 157 11.69 15.36 0.33
C HIS A 157 11.24 16.02 1.63
N ALA A 158 12.18 16.61 2.36
CA ALA A 158 11.90 17.35 3.59
C ALA A 158 11.04 18.59 3.33
N THR A 159 11.34 19.31 2.26
CA THR A 159 10.57 20.50 1.86
C THR A 159 9.13 20.13 1.54
N VAL A 160 8.92 19.06 0.76
CA VAL A 160 7.58 18.56 0.43
C VAL A 160 6.80 18.18 1.69
N THR A 161 7.39 17.39 2.60
CA THR A 161 6.68 16.93 3.79
C THR A 161 6.41 18.04 4.80
N MET A 162 7.31 19.02 4.96
CA MET A 162 7.08 20.22 5.79
C MET A 162 5.97 21.11 5.22
N ILE A 163 5.95 21.36 3.91
CA ILE A 163 4.87 22.11 3.27
C ILE A 163 3.54 21.40 3.48
N ILE A 164 3.48 20.09 3.30
CA ILE A 164 2.27 19.30 3.55
C ILE A 164 1.84 19.44 5.01
N ALA A 165 2.75 19.29 5.97
CA ALA A 165 2.45 19.40 7.40
C ALA A 165 1.82 20.77 7.74
N VAL A 166 2.41 21.85 7.22
CA VAL A 166 1.91 23.20 7.43
C VAL A 166 0.57 23.44 6.72
N LEU A 167 0.43 23.03 5.46
CA LEU A 167 -0.82 23.17 4.73
C LEU A 167 -1.93 22.37 5.41
N TRP A 168 -1.63 21.18 5.94
CA TRP A 168 -2.58 20.41 6.75
C TRP A 168 -2.94 21.10 8.06
N TRP A 169 -1.97 21.71 8.75
CA TRP A 169 -2.28 22.52 9.93
C TRP A 169 -3.28 23.62 9.58
N VAL A 170 -2.96 24.40 8.56
CA VAL A 170 -3.74 25.56 8.14
C VAL A 170 -5.12 25.16 7.62
N GLY A 171 -5.19 24.13 6.77
CA GLY A 171 -6.40 23.75 6.05
C GLY A 171 -7.27 22.73 6.75
N LEU A 172 -6.67 21.74 7.42
CA LEU A 172 -7.36 20.59 8.02
C LEU A 172 -7.35 20.61 9.56
N GLY A 173 -6.62 21.55 10.16
CA GLY A 173 -6.49 21.76 11.59
C GLY A 173 -5.19 21.21 12.20
N TRP A 174 -4.86 21.68 13.41
CA TRP A 174 -3.59 21.42 14.09
C TRP A 174 -3.26 19.92 14.27
N ARG A 175 -4.27 19.06 14.47
CA ARG A 175 -4.06 17.60 14.63
C ARG A 175 -3.49 16.97 13.36
N MET A 176 -4.00 17.39 12.20
CA MET A 176 -3.47 16.94 10.92
C MET A 176 -2.10 17.56 10.68
N GLY A 177 -1.89 18.81 11.07
CA GLY A 177 -0.57 19.43 11.03
C GLY A 177 0.50 18.66 11.81
N LEU A 178 0.20 18.27 13.06
CA LEU A 178 1.10 17.45 13.87
C LEU A 178 1.37 16.08 13.25
N LEU A 179 0.33 15.43 12.71
CA LEU A 179 0.50 14.15 12.01
C LEU A 179 1.40 14.31 10.78
N GLY A 180 1.20 15.36 9.98
CA GLY A 180 2.06 15.67 8.83
C GLY A 180 3.51 15.93 9.25
N ALA A 181 3.74 16.66 10.34
CA ALA A 181 5.08 16.93 10.87
C ALA A 181 5.76 15.64 11.36
N ALA A 182 5.03 14.78 12.07
CA ALA A 182 5.54 13.48 12.50
C ALA A 182 5.92 12.59 11.31
N LEU A 183 5.06 12.51 10.28
CA LEU A 183 5.36 11.80 9.04
C LEU A 183 6.58 12.38 8.31
N GLY A 184 6.71 13.71 8.26
CA GLY A 184 7.86 14.39 7.66
C GLY A 184 9.18 14.05 8.34
N ILE A 185 9.20 14.04 9.68
CA ILE A 185 10.38 13.61 10.45
C ILE A 185 10.73 12.16 10.14
N VAL A 186 9.75 11.25 10.24
CA VAL A 186 9.95 9.82 10.00
C VAL A 186 10.48 9.55 8.59
N PHE A 187 9.97 10.25 7.57
CA PHE A 187 10.40 10.06 6.18
C PHE A 187 11.69 10.79 5.81
N ALA A 188 12.12 11.80 6.58
CA ALA A 188 13.42 12.45 6.38
C ALA A 188 14.58 11.64 6.97
N MET A 189 14.34 10.92 8.07
CA MET A 189 15.38 10.16 8.80
C MET A 189 16.22 9.22 7.93
N PRO A 190 15.66 8.41 7.01
CA PRO A 190 16.46 7.51 6.17
C PRO A 190 17.53 8.22 5.34
N ARG A 191 17.23 9.42 4.85
CA ARG A 191 18.15 10.22 4.02
C ARG A 191 19.29 10.84 4.84
N ILE A 192 19.00 11.15 6.10
CA ILE A 192 20.00 11.66 7.05
C ILE A 192 20.90 10.52 7.50
N ALA A 193 20.32 9.38 7.93
CA ALA A 193 21.07 8.21 8.37
C ALA A 193 22.00 7.64 7.27
N ALA A 194 21.53 7.64 6.02
CA ALA A 194 22.32 7.24 4.86
C ALA A 194 23.43 8.23 4.48
N GLY A 195 23.39 9.47 4.98
CA GLY A 195 24.38 10.50 4.67
C GLY A 195 24.11 11.29 3.39
N ALA A 196 22.90 11.23 2.83
CA ALA A 196 22.53 11.96 1.61
C ALA A 196 22.14 13.42 1.88
N HIS A 197 21.71 13.75 3.10
CA HIS A 197 21.30 15.10 3.50
C HIS A 197 21.75 15.40 4.93
N TRP A 198 22.14 16.65 5.16
CA TRP A 198 22.35 17.21 6.50
C TRP A 198 21.00 17.49 7.19
N ALA A 199 21.02 17.61 8.52
CA ALA A 199 19.81 17.96 9.27
C ALA A 199 19.34 19.39 8.93
N THR A 200 20.27 20.30 8.68
CA THR A 200 19.98 21.67 8.23
C THR A 200 19.44 21.74 6.80
N ASP A 201 19.76 20.78 5.92
CA ASP A 201 19.13 20.68 4.59
C ASP A 201 17.61 20.50 4.71
N VAL A 202 17.18 19.83 5.78
CA VAL A 202 15.78 19.60 6.14
C VAL A 202 15.21 20.82 6.88
N VAL A 203 15.81 21.20 8.01
CA VAL A 203 15.27 22.23 8.92
C VAL A 203 15.32 23.63 8.30
N ILE A 204 16.45 23.99 7.69
CA ILE A 204 16.69 25.35 7.20
C ILE A 204 16.27 25.45 5.74
N GLY A 205 16.69 24.49 4.91
CA GLY A 205 16.27 24.40 3.51
C GLY A 205 14.75 24.28 3.40
N GLY A 206 14.19 23.18 3.91
CA GLY A 206 12.75 22.95 3.89
C GLY A 206 11.96 23.97 4.70
N GLY A 207 12.45 24.39 5.87
CA GLY A 207 11.79 25.37 6.71
C GLY A 207 11.69 26.75 6.08
N ALA A 208 12.77 27.28 5.50
CA ALA A 208 12.75 28.60 4.85
C ALA A 208 11.76 28.61 3.67
N VAL A 209 11.82 27.60 2.79
CA VAL A 209 10.89 27.46 1.67
C VAL A 209 9.44 27.32 2.15
N THR A 210 9.22 26.57 3.23
CA THR A 210 7.88 26.42 3.82
C THR A 210 7.36 27.75 4.38
N LEU A 211 8.18 28.51 5.11
CA LEU A 211 7.80 29.81 5.66
C LEU A 211 7.46 30.82 4.54
N LEU A 212 8.25 30.85 3.47
CA LEU A 212 7.92 31.66 2.29
C LEU A 212 6.60 31.23 1.65
N THR A 213 6.37 29.93 1.54
CA THR A 213 5.11 29.38 1.01
C THR A 213 3.92 29.83 1.85
N ILE A 214 4.00 29.78 3.18
CA ILE A 214 2.96 30.31 4.09
C ILE A 214 2.76 31.81 3.85
N GLY A 215 3.86 32.57 3.78
CA GLY A 215 3.85 34.00 3.53
C GLY A 215 3.10 34.34 2.25
N ILE A 216 3.33 33.61 1.16
CA ILE A 216 2.63 33.82 -0.11
C ILE A 216 1.15 33.41 0.01
N VAL A 217 0.87 32.21 0.55
CA VAL A 217 -0.50 31.66 0.62
C VAL A 217 -1.42 32.50 1.50
N HIS A 218 -0.95 33.02 2.64
CA HIS A 218 -1.75 33.85 3.56
C HIS A 218 -1.58 35.35 3.35
N GLY A 219 -0.38 35.78 2.98
CA GLY A 219 -0.03 37.19 2.84
C GLY A 219 -0.54 37.83 1.54
N THR A 220 -0.82 37.01 0.52
CA THR A 220 -1.27 37.48 -0.80
C THR A 220 -2.63 36.88 -1.16
N PRO A 221 -3.40 37.52 -2.06
CA PRO A 221 -4.65 36.94 -2.54
C PRO A 221 -4.45 35.67 -3.39
N PHE A 222 -3.21 35.33 -3.76
CA PHE A 222 -2.90 34.21 -4.66
C PHE A 222 -3.53 32.89 -4.21
N GLY A 223 -3.42 32.54 -2.92
CA GLY A 223 -4.04 31.34 -2.39
C GLY A 223 -5.55 31.29 -2.65
N TRP A 224 -6.24 32.43 -2.51
CA TRP A 224 -7.68 32.54 -2.76
C TRP A 224 -8.04 32.35 -4.23
N TRP A 225 -7.26 32.93 -5.15
CA TRP A 225 -7.45 32.73 -6.59
C TRP A 225 -7.25 31.27 -7.00
N VAL A 226 -6.16 30.66 -6.54
CA VAL A 226 -5.84 29.26 -6.86
C VAL A 226 -6.88 28.31 -6.27
N HIS A 227 -7.30 28.53 -5.03
CA HIS A 227 -8.37 27.75 -4.41
C HIS A 227 -9.72 27.94 -5.12
N GLY A 228 -10.09 29.18 -5.48
CA GLY A 228 -11.32 29.45 -6.23
C GLY A 228 -11.32 28.78 -7.61
N PHE A 229 -10.19 28.78 -8.31
CA PHE A 229 -10.02 28.03 -9.55
C PHE A 229 -10.12 26.52 -9.32
N ALA A 230 -9.44 25.98 -8.30
CA ALA A 230 -9.48 24.57 -7.96
C ALA A 230 -10.90 24.11 -7.62
N VAL A 231 -11.67 24.88 -6.84
CA VAL A 231 -13.08 24.56 -6.54
C VAL A 231 -13.91 24.52 -7.82
N ARG A 232 -13.79 25.51 -8.72
CA ARG A 232 -14.52 25.50 -10.00
C ARG A 232 -14.18 24.29 -10.86
N TRP A 233 -12.91 23.93 -10.92
CA TRP A 233 -12.45 22.77 -11.67
C TRP A 233 -12.95 21.46 -11.03
N THR A 234 -12.82 21.34 -9.71
CA THR A 234 -13.34 20.20 -8.92
C THR A 234 -14.85 20.07 -9.09
N ASP A 235 -15.60 21.17 -9.07
CA ASP A 235 -17.04 21.19 -9.34
C ASP A 235 -17.35 20.71 -10.77
N ALA A 236 -16.57 21.11 -11.77
CA ALA A 236 -16.75 20.66 -13.15
C ALA A 236 -16.48 19.14 -13.31
N VAL A 237 -15.42 18.62 -12.67
CA VAL A 237 -15.10 17.18 -12.68
C VAL A 237 -16.18 16.39 -11.92
N LEU A 238 -16.55 16.84 -10.74
CA LEU A 238 -17.60 16.21 -9.95
C LEU A 238 -18.96 16.31 -10.65
N ALA A 239 -19.23 17.35 -11.45
CA ALA A 239 -20.46 17.45 -12.24
C ALA A 239 -20.59 16.31 -13.27
N VAL A 240 -19.49 15.84 -13.86
CA VAL A 240 -19.49 14.65 -14.74
C VAL A 240 -19.89 13.42 -13.94
N TRP A 241 -19.29 13.23 -12.75
CA TRP A 241 -19.66 12.15 -11.84
C TRP A 241 -21.14 12.25 -11.43
N PHE A 242 -21.63 13.43 -11.06
CA PHE A 242 -23.02 13.65 -10.71
C PHE A 242 -23.99 13.42 -11.85
N ASN A 243 -23.61 13.74 -13.07
CA ASN A 243 -24.39 13.40 -14.25
C ASN A 243 -24.48 11.89 -14.43
N ALA A 244 -23.39 11.16 -14.18
CA ALA A 244 -23.40 9.70 -14.16
C ALA A 244 -24.27 9.16 -13.02
N VAL A 245 -24.13 9.67 -11.80
CA VAL A 245 -24.95 9.29 -10.63
C VAL A 245 -26.43 9.52 -10.90
N ARG A 246 -26.81 10.69 -11.42
CA ARG A 246 -28.22 10.97 -11.79
C ARG A 246 -28.77 10.03 -12.85
N ARG A 247 -27.92 9.58 -13.78
CA ARG A 247 -28.32 8.66 -14.86
C ARG A 247 -28.32 7.19 -14.42
N LEU A 248 -27.49 6.81 -13.46
CA LEU A 248 -27.21 5.40 -13.14
C LEU A 248 -27.66 4.99 -11.74
N SER A 249 -27.99 5.92 -10.85
CA SER A 249 -28.52 5.59 -9.53
C SER A 249 -29.98 5.17 -9.65
N VAL A 250 -30.32 4.02 -9.05
CA VAL A 250 -31.68 3.45 -9.09
C VAL A 250 -32.46 3.77 -7.83
N ASP A 251 -31.79 3.90 -6.67
CA ASP A 251 -32.46 3.99 -5.35
C ASP A 251 -32.08 5.21 -4.50
N GLY A 252 -31.22 6.12 -4.97
CA GLY A 252 -30.69 7.22 -4.15
C GLY A 252 -29.81 6.77 -2.97
N ARG A 253 -29.53 5.47 -2.86
CA ARG A 253 -28.62 4.83 -1.88
C ARG A 253 -27.17 4.68 -2.38
N ASP A 254 -26.86 5.26 -3.53
CA ASP A 254 -25.56 5.08 -4.16
C ASP A 254 -24.56 6.07 -3.60
N ASN A 255 -23.43 5.54 -3.13
CA ASN A 255 -22.38 6.30 -2.46
C ASN A 255 -21.94 7.47 -3.35
N VAL A 256 -22.43 8.66 -3.02
CA VAL A 256 -22.06 9.91 -3.68
C VAL A 256 -20.57 10.20 -3.52
N ASP A 257 -19.93 9.60 -2.50
CA ASP A 257 -18.50 9.70 -2.24
C ASP A 257 -17.71 8.55 -2.91
N PRO A 258 -17.16 8.76 -4.13
CA PRO A 258 -16.33 7.77 -4.80
C PRO A 258 -15.03 7.51 -4.05
N THR A 259 -14.52 8.46 -3.26
CA THR A 259 -13.25 8.30 -2.55
C THR A 259 -13.36 7.29 -1.42
N ARG A 260 -14.48 7.28 -0.69
CA ARG A 260 -14.72 6.22 0.29
C ARG A 260 -14.70 4.84 -0.37
N GLN A 261 -15.26 4.71 -1.56
CA GLN A 261 -15.25 3.44 -2.29
C GLN A 261 -13.87 3.11 -2.86
N THR A 262 -13.12 4.09 -3.33
CA THR A 262 -11.72 3.90 -3.73
C THR A 262 -10.85 3.45 -2.58
N LEU A 263 -10.98 4.04 -1.38
CA LEU A 263 -10.24 3.61 -0.20
C LEU A 263 -10.60 2.17 0.21
N ARG A 264 -11.89 1.84 0.18
CA ARG A 264 -12.36 0.45 0.40
C ARG A 264 -11.76 -0.51 -0.62
N GLY A 265 -11.73 -0.08 -1.89
CA GLY A 265 -11.10 -0.81 -2.99
C GLY A 265 -9.62 -1.03 -2.76
N MET A 266 -8.88 0.00 -2.31
CA MET A 266 -7.46 -0.13 -1.98
C MET A 266 -7.24 -1.13 -0.86
N CYS A 267 -8.05 -1.10 0.20
CA CYS A 267 -7.97 -2.10 1.27
C CYS A 267 -8.19 -3.52 0.76
N ILE A 268 -9.19 -3.73 -0.11
CA ILE A 268 -9.46 -5.04 -0.73
C ILE A 268 -8.28 -5.47 -1.62
N GLY A 269 -7.78 -4.57 -2.49
CA GLY A 269 -6.65 -4.88 -3.37
C GLY A 269 -5.37 -5.20 -2.59
N THR A 270 -5.08 -4.48 -1.50
CA THR A 270 -3.97 -4.81 -0.60
C THR A 270 -4.16 -6.17 0.05
N ALA A 271 -5.37 -6.50 0.51
CA ALA A 271 -5.67 -7.80 1.08
C ALA A 271 -5.46 -8.93 0.07
N ASP A 272 -5.90 -8.77 -1.18
CA ASP A 272 -5.76 -9.78 -2.22
C ASP A 272 -4.30 -10.02 -2.64
N LEU A 273 -3.42 -9.04 -2.48
CA LEU A 273 -1.99 -9.20 -2.76
C LEU A 273 -1.25 -9.99 -1.67
N ILE A 274 -1.77 -10.07 -0.44
CA ILE A 274 -1.09 -10.72 0.68
C ILE A 274 -1.62 -12.16 0.84
N PRO A 275 -0.78 -13.19 0.61
CA PRO A 275 -1.15 -14.58 0.86
C PRO A 275 -1.68 -14.79 2.27
N GLY A 276 -2.86 -15.41 2.38
CA GLY A 276 -3.51 -15.70 3.66
C GLY A 276 -4.46 -14.60 4.15
N VAL A 277 -4.53 -13.44 3.49
CA VAL A 277 -5.58 -12.44 3.69
C VAL A 277 -6.55 -12.50 2.51
N SER A 278 -7.86 -12.61 2.78
CA SER A 278 -8.89 -12.66 1.73
C SER A 278 -9.50 -11.27 1.51
N GLY A 279 -9.53 -10.78 0.27
CA GLY A 279 -10.25 -9.55 -0.09
C GLY A 279 -11.74 -9.61 0.25
N GLY A 280 -12.34 -10.80 0.23
CA GLY A 280 -13.72 -11.03 0.70
C GLY A 280 -13.89 -10.73 2.20
N THR A 281 -12.93 -11.15 3.03
CA THR A 281 -12.92 -10.80 4.46
C THR A 281 -12.76 -9.28 4.66
N MET A 282 -11.91 -8.64 3.85
CA MET A 282 -11.77 -7.19 3.90
C MET A 282 -13.05 -6.46 3.48
N ALA A 283 -13.74 -6.94 2.44
CA ALA A 283 -15.03 -6.41 2.03
C ALA A 283 -16.10 -6.55 3.13
N LEU A 284 -16.05 -7.64 3.91
CA LEU A 284 -16.93 -7.85 5.07
C LEU A 284 -16.62 -6.86 6.20
N ILE A 285 -15.35 -6.69 6.57
CA ILE A 285 -14.89 -5.69 7.56
C ILE A 285 -15.37 -4.28 7.19
N LEU A 286 -15.36 -3.97 5.89
CA LEU A 286 -15.75 -2.66 5.37
C LEU A 286 -17.27 -2.49 5.20
N GLY A 287 -18.04 -3.56 5.46
CA GLY A 287 -19.51 -3.59 5.35
C GLY A 287 -20.02 -3.49 3.92
N ILE A 288 -19.25 -3.94 2.94
CA ILE A 288 -19.61 -3.88 1.50
C ILE A 288 -19.67 -5.25 0.83
N TYR A 289 -19.49 -6.33 1.59
CA TYR A 289 -19.43 -7.70 1.07
C TYR A 289 -20.69 -8.09 0.30
N ASP A 290 -21.89 -7.98 0.90
CA ASP A 290 -23.13 -8.41 0.25
C ASP A 290 -23.41 -7.62 -1.02
N ARG A 291 -23.15 -6.30 -0.99
CA ARG A 291 -23.27 -5.43 -2.17
C ARG A 291 -22.28 -5.81 -3.26
N LEU A 292 -21.03 -6.13 -2.91
CA LEU A 292 -20.01 -6.56 -3.86
C LEU A 292 -20.37 -7.88 -4.53
N ILE A 293 -20.78 -8.88 -3.76
CA ILE A 293 -21.18 -10.18 -4.29
C ILE A 293 -22.43 -10.03 -5.18
N ALA A 294 -23.42 -9.26 -4.75
CA ALA A 294 -24.61 -8.99 -5.56
C ALA A 294 -24.26 -8.29 -6.89
N ALA A 295 -23.41 -7.25 -6.84
CA ALA A 295 -22.98 -6.52 -8.04
C ALA A 295 -22.22 -7.42 -9.03
N ILE A 296 -21.35 -8.32 -8.53
CA ILE A 296 -20.66 -9.32 -9.36
C ILE A 296 -21.65 -10.34 -9.93
N ALA A 297 -22.61 -10.81 -9.12
CA ALA A 297 -23.61 -11.79 -9.53
C ALA A 297 -24.56 -11.25 -10.62
N HIS A 298 -24.79 -9.94 -10.67
CA HIS A 298 -25.55 -9.27 -11.74
C HIS A 298 -24.79 -9.19 -13.08
N VAL A 299 -23.52 -9.60 -13.15
CA VAL A 299 -22.82 -9.79 -14.43
C VAL A 299 -23.29 -11.10 -15.07
N ASP A 300 -24.54 -11.11 -15.54
CA ASP A 300 -25.25 -12.30 -16.01
C ASP A 300 -25.65 -12.22 -17.49
N MET A 301 -26.48 -13.16 -17.94
CA MET A 301 -26.98 -13.18 -19.31
C MET A 301 -27.88 -11.96 -19.62
N MET A 302 -28.53 -11.38 -18.61
CA MET A 302 -29.34 -10.17 -18.77
C MET A 302 -28.46 -8.95 -19.05
N PHE A 303 -27.37 -8.78 -18.31
CA PHE A 303 -26.34 -7.78 -18.60
C PHE A 303 -25.82 -7.89 -20.04
N LEU A 304 -25.46 -9.10 -20.47
CA LEU A 304 -24.96 -9.36 -21.83
C LEU A 304 -26.00 -9.03 -22.91
N LYS A 305 -27.28 -9.35 -22.68
CA LYS A 305 -28.39 -9.03 -23.60
C LYS A 305 -28.60 -7.52 -23.70
N GLN A 306 -28.60 -6.80 -22.58
CA GLN A 306 -28.73 -5.33 -22.55
C GLN A 306 -27.56 -4.66 -23.28
N LEU A 307 -26.33 -5.13 -23.05
CA LEU A 307 -25.15 -4.66 -23.75
C LEU A 307 -25.25 -4.89 -25.28
N ARG A 308 -25.70 -6.08 -25.70
CA ARG A 308 -25.93 -6.40 -27.12
C ARG A 308 -26.99 -5.51 -27.78
N LYS A 309 -28.04 -5.13 -27.03
CA LYS A 309 -29.08 -4.20 -27.48
C LYS A 309 -28.65 -2.72 -27.45
N ARG A 310 -27.40 -2.42 -27.06
CA ARG A 310 -26.88 -1.07 -26.84
C ARG A 310 -27.62 -0.28 -25.76
N GLU A 311 -28.30 -0.96 -24.84
CA GLU A 311 -28.97 -0.37 -23.67
C GLU A 311 -27.96 -0.14 -22.53
N LEU A 312 -26.95 0.70 -22.78
CA LEU A 312 -25.81 0.88 -21.87
C LEU A 312 -26.23 1.33 -20.47
N THR A 313 -27.19 2.27 -20.37
CA THR A 313 -27.67 2.76 -19.08
C THR A 313 -28.33 1.65 -18.26
N ALA A 314 -29.11 0.78 -18.89
CA ALA A 314 -29.76 -0.34 -18.22
C ALA A 314 -28.73 -1.39 -17.77
N ALA A 315 -27.77 -1.71 -18.64
CA ALA A 315 -26.68 -2.63 -18.35
C ALA A 315 -25.83 -2.16 -17.16
N LEU A 316 -25.43 -0.88 -17.14
CA LEU A 316 -24.61 -0.31 -16.07
C LEU A 316 -25.37 -0.19 -14.73
N ARG A 317 -26.68 0.05 -14.77
CA ARG A 317 -27.54 0.03 -13.58
C ARG A 317 -27.64 -1.37 -12.99
N HIS A 318 -27.78 -2.39 -13.85
CA HIS A 318 -27.94 -3.78 -13.43
C HIS A 318 -26.76 -4.27 -12.60
N ILE A 319 -25.52 -3.94 -13.00
CA ILE A 319 -24.30 -4.37 -12.31
C ILE A 319 -23.86 -3.45 -11.15
N ASP A 320 -24.65 -2.43 -10.78
CA ASP A 320 -24.25 -1.41 -9.80
C ASP A 320 -22.89 -0.75 -10.15
N PHE A 321 -22.77 -0.28 -11.39
CA PHE A 321 -21.50 0.23 -11.92
C PHE A 321 -20.93 1.41 -11.12
N LEU A 322 -21.78 2.25 -10.54
CA LEU A 322 -21.36 3.38 -9.69
C LEU A 322 -20.64 2.93 -8.42
N PHE A 323 -20.95 1.74 -7.92
CA PHE A 323 -20.24 1.12 -6.81
C PHE A 323 -18.95 0.43 -7.28
N LEU A 324 -19.03 -0.38 -8.35
CA LEU A 324 -17.90 -1.18 -8.82
C LEU A 324 -16.75 -0.33 -9.38
N LEU A 325 -17.03 0.76 -10.08
CA LEU A 325 -16.01 1.58 -10.73
C LEU A 325 -14.99 2.17 -9.74
N PRO A 326 -15.39 2.96 -8.71
CA PRO A 326 -14.44 3.53 -7.76
C PRO A 326 -13.77 2.46 -6.90
N LEU A 327 -14.48 1.36 -6.58
CA LEU A 327 -13.93 0.23 -5.84
C LEU A 327 -12.83 -0.48 -6.63
N GLY A 328 -13.09 -0.82 -7.89
CA GLY A 328 -12.13 -1.45 -8.79
C GLY A 328 -10.93 -0.55 -9.07
N PHE A 329 -11.16 0.77 -9.22
CA PHE A 329 -10.07 1.74 -9.33
C PHE A 329 -9.16 1.72 -8.09
N GLY A 330 -9.75 1.65 -6.89
CA GLY A 330 -9.00 1.49 -5.65
C GLY A 330 -8.18 0.21 -5.60
N ALA A 331 -8.77 -0.93 -5.96
CA ALA A 331 -8.07 -2.21 -5.97
C ALA A 331 -6.90 -2.20 -6.96
N LEU A 332 -7.09 -1.66 -8.17
CA LEU A 332 -6.05 -1.49 -9.17
C LEU A 332 -4.93 -0.56 -8.69
N LEU A 333 -5.29 0.55 -8.03
CA LEU A 333 -4.31 1.47 -7.44
C LEU A 333 -3.47 0.76 -6.37
N ALA A 334 -4.09 -0.03 -5.49
CA ALA A 334 -3.34 -0.84 -4.52
C ALA A 334 -2.37 -1.81 -5.21
N ILE A 335 -2.79 -2.48 -6.28
CA ILE A 335 -1.90 -3.36 -7.06
C ILE A 335 -0.70 -2.60 -7.63
N ILE A 336 -0.92 -1.46 -8.31
CA ILE A 336 0.16 -0.66 -8.89
C ILE A 336 1.14 -0.19 -7.79
N VAL A 337 0.59 0.26 -6.66
CA VAL A 337 1.37 0.69 -5.50
C VAL A 337 2.24 -0.44 -4.99
N PHE A 338 1.65 -1.56 -4.60
CA PHE A 338 2.38 -2.65 -3.97
C PHE A 338 3.36 -3.35 -4.93
N THR A 339 3.12 -3.32 -6.24
CA THR A 339 3.98 -3.99 -7.22
C THR A 339 5.11 -3.12 -7.76
N ARG A 340 4.97 -1.77 -7.75
CA ARG A 340 6.01 -0.84 -8.25
C ARG A 340 6.77 -0.09 -7.18
N VAL A 341 6.14 0.12 -6.02
CA VAL A 341 6.67 0.98 -4.95
C VAL A 341 7.32 0.15 -3.86
N VAL A 342 6.70 -0.96 -3.46
CA VAL A 342 7.27 -1.89 -2.48
C VAL A 342 7.99 -2.99 -3.25
N PRO A 343 9.31 -3.18 -3.10
CA PRO A 343 10.01 -4.27 -3.78
C PRO A 343 9.74 -5.58 -3.02
N LEU A 344 8.50 -6.09 -3.12
CA LEU A 344 8.11 -7.33 -2.44
C LEU A 344 9.00 -8.50 -2.86
N SER A 345 9.46 -8.50 -4.12
CA SER A 345 10.44 -9.46 -4.62
C SER A 345 11.75 -9.41 -3.84
N VAL A 346 12.29 -8.22 -3.54
CA VAL A 346 13.50 -8.06 -2.70
C VAL A 346 13.26 -8.59 -1.29
N LEU A 347 12.09 -8.31 -0.69
CA LEU A 347 11.78 -8.85 0.64
C LEU A 347 11.69 -10.38 0.63
N VAL A 348 11.15 -10.97 -0.43
CA VAL A 348 11.04 -12.44 -0.56
C VAL A 348 12.39 -13.09 -0.86
N THR A 349 13.30 -12.42 -1.58
CA THR A 349 14.63 -12.98 -1.87
C THR A 349 15.62 -12.77 -0.73
N GLU A 350 15.63 -11.60 -0.09
CA GLU A 350 16.59 -11.22 0.95
C GLU A 350 16.13 -11.60 2.36
N PHE A 351 14.81 -11.63 2.61
CA PHE A 351 14.23 -11.99 3.91
C PHE A 351 13.19 -13.11 3.79
N PRO A 352 13.52 -14.25 3.16
CA PRO A 352 12.53 -15.29 2.90
C PRO A 352 11.97 -15.89 4.20
N GLU A 353 12.76 -16.09 5.25
CA GLU A 353 12.29 -16.62 6.55
C GLU A 353 11.25 -15.70 7.18
N ALA A 354 11.45 -14.38 7.09
CA ALA A 354 10.51 -13.39 7.61
C ALA A 354 9.21 -13.37 6.78
N MET A 355 9.33 -13.36 5.45
CA MET A 355 8.17 -13.31 4.55
C MET A 355 7.31 -14.58 4.63
N PHE A 356 7.94 -15.75 4.49
CA PHE A 356 7.25 -17.04 4.63
C PHE A 356 6.76 -17.25 6.07
N GLY A 357 7.49 -16.77 7.08
CA GLY A 357 7.03 -16.77 8.47
C GLY A 357 5.75 -15.96 8.64
N PHE A 358 5.71 -14.74 8.12
CA PHE A 358 4.53 -13.89 8.12
C PHE A 358 3.32 -14.54 7.43
N PHE A 359 3.52 -15.10 6.24
CA PHE A 359 2.46 -15.83 5.53
C PHE A 359 1.99 -17.06 6.28
N PHE A 360 2.92 -17.87 6.82
CA PHE A 360 2.61 -19.02 7.66
C PHE A 360 1.73 -18.61 8.84
N GLY A 361 2.11 -17.52 9.53
CA GLY A 361 1.33 -16.97 10.65
C GLY A 361 -0.09 -16.60 10.27
N LEU A 362 -0.27 -15.90 9.15
CA LEU A 362 -1.58 -15.53 8.60
C LEU A 362 -2.43 -16.77 8.27
N ILE A 363 -1.86 -17.74 7.56
CA ILE A 363 -2.58 -18.93 7.11
C ILE A 363 -2.91 -19.85 8.30
N ALA A 364 -1.97 -20.06 9.22
CA ALA A 364 -2.21 -20.87 10.41
C ALA A 364 -3.30 -20.27 11.30
N ALA A 365 -3.28 -18.95 11.49
CA ALA A 365 -4.34 -18.26 12.21
C ALA A 365 -5.68 -18.32 11.48
N SER A 366 -5.67 -18.25 10.13
CA SER A 366 -6.86 -18.44 9.30
C SER A 366 -7.46 -19.84 9.43
N VAL A 367 -6.65 -20.89 9.40
CA VAL A 367 -7.08 -22.28 9.63
C VAL A 367 -7.77 -22.42 10.98
N VAL A 368 -7.16 -21.90 12.05
CA VAL A 368 -7.75 -21.94 13.41
C VAL A 368 -9.05 -21.12 13.46
N GLY A 369 -9.05 -19.93 12.85
CA GLY A 369 -10.23 -19.06 12.76
C GLY A 369 -11.38 -19.75 12.05
N LEU A 370 -11.16 -20.30 10.86
CA LEU A 370 -12.17 -21.00 10.07
C LEU A 370 -12.68 -22.26 10.78
N LEU A 371 -11.82 -23.05 11.42
CA LEU A 371 -12.24 -24.22 12.22
C LEU A 371 -13.21 -23.83 13.34
N SER A 372 -12.98 -22.69 14.00
CA SER A 372 -13.86 -22.21 15.06
C SER A 372 -15.28 -21.88 14.58
N HIS A 373 -15.45 -21.52 13.29
CA HIS A 373 -16.76 -21.20 12.70
C HIS A 373 -17.57 -22.43 12.29
N VAL A 374 -16.92 -23.57 12.03
CA VAL A 374 -17.59 -24.80 11.58
C VAL A 374 -18.33 -25.54 12.71
N GLY A 375 -18.04 -25.18 13.97
CA GLY A 375 -18.68 -25.73 15.18
C GLY A 375 -18.39 -27.23 15.44
N PRO A 376 -18.75 -27.75 16.63
CA PRO A 376 -18.61 -29.18 16.93
C PRO A 376 -19.58 -30.00 16.06
N GLY A 377 -19.17 -31.20 15.64
CA GLY A 377 -20.06 -32.06 14.88
C GLY A 377 -19.58 -33.50 14.79
N ARG A 378 -20.29 -34.31 14.00
CA ARG A 378 -20.10 -35.76 13.96
C ARG A 378 -18.65 -36.13 13.61
N ARG A 379 -18.08 -37.12 14.32
CA ARG A 379 -16.68 -37.57 14.12
C ARG A 379 -16.36 -37.92 12.66
N LEU A 380 -17.35 -38.39 11.90
CA LEU A 380 -17.23 -38.72 10.49
C LEU A 380 -16.80 -37.52 9.61
N HIS A 381 -17.07 -36.29 10.02
CA HIS A 381 -16.73 -35.12 9.22
C HIS A 381 -15.23 -34.80 9.25
N TRP A 382 -14.48 -35.31 10.24
CA TRP A 382 -13.02 -35.16 10.28
C TRP A 382 -12.32 -35.89 9.14
N ILE A 383 -12.97 -36.87 8.49
CA ILE A 383 -12.45 -37.51 7.27
C ILE A 383 -12.26 -36.49 6.15
N TRP A 384 -13.18 -35.52 6.00
CA TRP A 384 -13.07 -34.47 5.00
C TRP A 384 -11.93 -33.52 5.27
N LEU A 385 -11.67 -33.21 6.54
CA LEU A 385 -10.49 -32.44 6.95
C LEU A 385 -9.20 -33.23 6.64
N ALA A 386 -9.13 -34.49 7.03
CA ALA A 386 -7.97 -35.34 6.80
C ALA A 386 -7.67 -35.52 5.30
N ALA A 387 -8.71 -35.72 4.49
CA ALA A 387 -8.60 -35.77 3.03
C ALA A 387 -8.07 -34.45 2.46
N GLY A 388 -8.56 -33.31 2.96
CA GLY A 388 -8.05 -31.99 2.60
C GLY A 388 -6.58 -31.80 2.97
N VAL A 389 -6.18 -32.19 4.19
CA VAL A 389 -4.77 -32.13 4.63
C VAL A 389 -3.89 -33.00 3.77
N ALA A 390 -4.31 -34.24 3.50
CA ALA A 390 -3.58 -35.15 2.62
C ALA A 390 -3.41 -34.56 1.21
N PHE A 391 -4.47 -33.96 0.65
CA PHE A 391 -4.39 -33.29 -0.64
C PHE A 391 -3.46 -32.07 -0.60
N GLY A 392 -3.59 -31.20 0.40
CA GLY A 392 -2.73 -30.02 0.56
C GLY A 392 -1.26 -30.37 0.73
N LEU A 393 -0.95 -31.42 1.50
CA LEU A 393 0.40 -31.96 1.64
C LEU A 393 0.89 -32.56 0.32
N ALA A 394 0.07 -33.35 -0.36
CA ALA A 394 0.40 -33.93 -1.66
C ALA A 394 0.75 -32.81 -2.67
N VAL A 395 -0.08 -31.77 -2.78
CA VAL A 395 0.22 -30.62 -3.63
C VAL A 395 1.52 -29.93 -3.20
N SER A 396 1.75 -29.73 -1.89
CA SER A 396 2.96 -29.06 -1.38
C SER A 396 4.26 -29.84 -1.64
N ILE A 397 4.18 -31.16 -1.78
CA ILE A 397 5.33 -32.04 -2.02
C ILE A 397 5.50 -32.34 -3.51
N LEU A 398 4.39 -32.54 -4.24
CA LEU A 398 4.38 -32.98 -5.63
C LEU A 398 4.47 -31.83 -6.64
N VAL A 399 3.99 -30.62 -6.30
CA VAL A 399 4.15 -29.46 -7.18
C VAL A 399 5.65 -29.16 -7.26
N PRO A 400 6.26 -29.28 -8.45
CA PRO A 400 7.68 -29.02 -8.58
C PRO A 400 7.96 -27.56 -8.23
N VAL A 401 9.14 -27.31 -7.64
CA VAL A 401 9.64 -25.95 -7.37
C VAL A 401 9.63 -25.08 -8.64
N ARG A 402 9.72 -25.72 -9.81
CA ARG A 402 9.59 -25.10 -11.12
C ARG A 402 8.30 -25.54 -11.81
N THR A 403 7.36 -24.62 -11.90
CA THR A 403 6.15 -24.82 -12.68
C THR A 403 6.29 -24.21 -14.08
N PRO A 404 5.67 -24.79 -15.13
CA PRO A 404 5.78 -24.25 -16.50
C PRO A 404 5.36 -22.79 -16.58
N ASP A 405 6.06 -21.99 -17.39
CA ASP A 405 5.70 -20.58 -17.69
C ASP A 405 4.75 -20.48 -18.90
N ASP A 406 4.31 -21.62 -19.43
CA ASP A 406 3.43 -21.68 -20.60
C ASP A 406 2.06 -21.06 -20.34
N ILE A 407 1.51 -20.44 -21.40
CA ILE A 407 0.20 -19.79 -21.42
C ILE A 407 -0.91 -20.65 -20.82
N TRP A 408 -0.93 -21.96 -21.13
CA TRP A 408 -1.95 -22.88 -20.66
C TRP A 408 -1.89 -23.09 -19.13
N PHE A 409 -0.69 -23.11 -18.56
CA PHE A 409 -0.48 -23.33 -17.13
C PHE A 409 -0.87 -22.06 -16.36
N VAL A 410 -0.45 -20.89 -16.83
CA VAL A 410 -0.83 -19.60 -16.24
C VAL A 410 -2.35 -19.39 -16.28
N PHE A 411 -3.00 -19.77 -17.39
CA PHE A 411 -4.45 -19.78 -17.50
C PHE A 411 -5.11 -20.69 -16.45
N LEU A 412 -4.60 -21.91 -16.28
CA LEU A 412 -5.12 -22.85 -15.26
C LEU A 412 -4.92 -22.32 -13.83
N CYS A 413 -3.77 -21.71 -13.53
CA CYS A 413 -3.52 -21.05 -12.25
C CYS A 413 -4.57 -19.98 -11.96
N GLY A 414 -4.90 -19.15 -12.96
CA GLY A 414 -5.97 -18.14 -12.85
C GLY A 414 -7.33 -18.75 -12.54
N MET A 415 -7.69 -19.86 -13.21
CA MET A 415 -8.94 -20.58 -12.96
C MET A 415 -9.04 -21.15 -11.54
N ILE A 416 -7.97 -21.74 -11.03
CA ILE A 416 -7.97 -22.35 -9.69
C ILE A 416 -7.94 -21.27 -8.61
N ALA A 417 -7.16 -20.19 -8.82
CA ALA A 417 -7.06 -19.08 -7.87
C ALA A 417 -8.41 -18.38 -7.66
N ILE A 418 -9.17 -18.11 -8.73
CA ILE A 418 -10.51 -17.51 -8.58
C ILE A 418 -11.50 -18.48 -7.95
N ALA A 419 -11.43 -19.78 -8.26
CA ALA A 419 -12.29 -20.78 -7.65
C ALA A 419 -12.10 -20.81 -6.12
N ALA A 420 -10.86 -20.68 -5.64
CA ALA A 420 -10.58 -20.57 -4.22
C ALA A 420 -11.09 -19.25 -3.63
N MET A 421 -10.89 -18.12 -4.31
CA MET A 421 -11.34 -16.80 -3.84
C MET A 421 -12.87 -16.67 -3.71
N LEU A 422 -13.64 -17.47 -4.46
CA LEU A 422 -15.10 -17.51 -4.34
C LEU A 422 -15.58 -18.11 -3.00
N LEU A 423 -14.73 -18.83 -2.26
CA LEU A 423 -15.06 -19.31 -0.93
C LEU A 423 -14.63 -18.29 0.13
N PRO A 424 -15.52 -17.92 1.07
CA PRO A 424 -15.20 -16.94 2.12
C PRO A 424 -13.99 -17.38 2.95
N GLY A 425 -13.02 -16.47 3.12
CA GLY A 425 -11.84 -16.70 3.98
C GLY A 425 -10.68 -17.44 3.31
N ILE A 426 -10.78 -17.80 2.03
CA ILE A 426 -9.64 -18.27 1.24
C ILE A 426 -9.10 -17.13 0.36
N SER A 427 -7.78 -17.05 0.22
CA SER A 427 -7.10 -16.04 -0.59
C SER A 427 -6.63 -16.64 -1.92
N GLY A 428 -6.94 -15.96 -3.04
CA GLY A 428 -6.46 -16.37 -4.36
C GLY A 428 -4.94 -16.27 -4.51
N SER A 429 -4.31 -15.26 -3.90
CA SER A 429 -2.84 -15.13 -3.88
C SER A 429 -2.16 -16.25 -3.11
N PHE A 430 -2.83 -16.83 -2.09
CA PHE A 430 -2.32 -18.02 -1.42
C PHE A 430 -2.30 -19.24 -2.33
N VAL A 431 -3.34 -19.45 -3.14
CA VAL A 431 -3.34 -20.54 -4.13
C VAL A 431 -2.24 -20.33 -5.18
N LEU A 432 -2.04 -19.10 -5.66
CA LEU A 432 -0.93 -18.79 -6.55
C LEU A 432 0.44 -19.03 -5.90
N LEU A 433 0.55 -18.83 -4.59
CA LEU A 433 1.78 -19.11 -3.82
C LEU A 433 2.06 -20.62 -3.76
N ILE A 434 1.04 -21.43 -3.47
CA ILE A 434 1.17 -22.91 -3.48
C ILE A 434 1.53 -23.42 -4.88
N LEU A 435 0.95 -22.84 -5.93
CA LEU A 435 1.23 -23.19 -7.32
C LEU A 435 2.57 -22.62 -7.84
N GLY A 436 3.33 -21.91 -7.01
CA GLY A 436 4.62 -21.34 -7.38
C GLY A 436 4.56 -20.30 -8.50
N LYS A 437 3.45 -19.56 -8.60
CA LYS A 437 3.24 -18.46 -9.58
C LYS A 437 3.01 -17.10 -8.93
N TYR A 438 3.06 -17.01 -7.61
CA TYR A 438 2.84 -15.77 -6.87
C TYR A 438 3.89 -14.70 -7.20
N THR A 439 5.17 -15.04 -7.11
CA THR A 439 6.28 -14.11 -7.37
C THR A 439 6.27 -13.60 -8.80
N GLU A 440 6.04 -14.50 -9.77
CA GLU A 440 5.91 -14.17 -11.19
C GLU A 440 4.71 -13.26 -11.45
N THR A 441 3.58 -13.51 -10.77
CA THR A 441 2.39 -12.65 -10.88
C THR A 441 2.68 -11.23 -10.37
N ILE A 442 3.34 -11.10 -9.21
CA ILE A 442 3.71 -9.79 -8.63
C ILE A 442 4.70 -9.05 -9.55
N ASP A 443 5.71 -9.75 -10.07
CA ASP A 443 6.69 -9.17 -10.98
C ASP A 443 6.06 -8.76 -12.32
N ALA A 444 5.18 -9.61 -12.88
CA ALA A 444 4.44 -9.32 -14.11
C ALA A 444 3.51 -8.11 -13.94
N LEU A 445 2.83 -7.99 -12.79
CA LEU A 445 2.03 -6.80 -12.46
C LEU A 445 2.90 -5.55 -12.36
N GLY A 446 4.06 -5.64 -11.70
CA GLY A 446 4.99 -4.50 -11.56
C GLY A 446 5.50 -4.01 -12.91
N ARG A 447 5.88 -4.93 -13.81
CA ARG A 447 6.39 -4.63 -15.16
C ARG A 447 5.30 -4.41 -16.21
N LEU A 448 4.03 -4.63 -15.88
CA LEU A 448 2.92 -4.70 -16.82
C LEU A 448 3.19 -5.68 -17.98
N ASP A 449 3.65 -6.88 -17.65
CA ASP A 449 3.89 -7.94 -18.62
C ASP A 449 2.58 -8.59 -19.07
N PHE A 450 2.00 -8.03 -20.14
CA PHE A 450 0.73 -8.52 -20.69
C PHE A 450 0.80 -9.97 -21.21
N SER A 451 1.98 -10.50 -21.51
CA SER A 451 2.12 -11.88 -21.97
C SER A 451 1.76 -12.89 -20.88
N PHE A 452 2.00 -12.53 -19.61
CA PHE A 452 1.61 -13.31 -18.44
C PHE A 452 0.21 -12.91 -17.91
N LEU A 453 -0.08 -11.61 -17.87
CA LEU A 453 -1.32 -11.10 -17.27
C LEU A 453 -2.58 -11.46 -18.06
N VAL A 454 -2.51 -11.47 -19.40
CA VAL A 454 -3.68 -11.78 -20.24
C VAL A 454 -4.14 -13.23 -20.06
N PRO A 455 -3.27 -14.26 -20.16
CA PRO A 455 -3.65 -15.63 -19.85
C PRO A 455 -4.20 -15.82 -18.43
N LEU A 456 -3.57 -15.20 -17.43
CA LEU A 456 -4.02 -15.26 -16.04
C LEU A 456 -5.43 -14.68 -15.89
N ALA A 457 -5.67 -13.49 -16.44
CA ALA A 457 -6.98 -12.83 -16.40
C ALA A 457 -8.06 -13.63 -17.15
N ALA A 458 -7.73 -14.20 -18.31
CA ALA A 458 -8.63 -15.08 -19.03
C ALA A 458 -8.99 -16.32 -18.20
N GLY A 459 -8.02 -16.89 -17.49
CA GLY A 459 -8.24 -17.99 -16.55
C GLY A 459 -9.17 -17.61 -15.40
N ILE A 460 -8.97 -16.43 -14.80
CA ILE A 460 -9.85 -15.90 -13.74
C ILE A 460 -11.29 -15.76 -14.26
N VAL A 461 -11.49 -15.19 -15.45
CA VAL A 461 -12.84 -15.04 -16.02
C VAL A 461 -13.48 -16.41 -16.30
N ALA A 462 -12.74 -17.31 -16.96
CA ALA A 462 -13.23 -18.65 -17.28
C ALA A 462 -13.56 -19.47 -16.03
N GLY A 463 -12.69 -19.42 -15.01
CA GLY A 463 -12.86 -20.12 -13.74
C GLY A 463 -14.06 -19.59 -12.96
N ALA A 464 -14.26 -18.27 -12.90
CA ALA A 464 -15.45 -17.68 -12.27
C ALA A 464 -16.73 -18.17 -12.93
N LEU A 465 -16.79 -18.19 -14.27
CA LEU A 465 -17.95 -18.67 -15.01
C LEU A 465 -18.19 -20.18 -14.83
N ALA A 466 -17.13 -20.98 -14.84
CA ALA A 466 -17.22 -22.44 -14.75
C ALA A 466 -17.56 -22.94 -13.33
N PHE A 467 -16.92 -22.38 -12.30
CA PHE A 467 -16.98 -22.92 -10.95
C PHE A 467 -17.96 -22.22 -10.01
N SER A 468 -18.43 -21.00 -10.33
CA SER A 468 -19.36 -20.25 -9.47
C SER A 468 -20.60 -21.07 -9.09
N ARG A 469 -21.23 -21.74 -10.05
CA ARG A 469 -22.41 -22.59 -9.81
C ARG A 469 -22.08 -23.84 -8.99
N ALA A 470 -20.96 -24.49 -9.29
CA ALA A 470 -20.55 -25.72 -8.61
C ALA A 470 -20.23 -25.45 -7.13
N ILE A 471 -19.47 -24.38 -6.86
CA ILE A 471 -19.10 -23.96 -5.50
C ILE A 471 -20.36 -23.51 -4.74
N ALA A 472 -21.23 -22.71 -5.36
CA ALA A 472 -22.49 -22.30 -4.72
C ALA A 472 -23.37 -23.51 -4.35
N TRP A 473 -23.46 -24.51 -5.22
CA TRP A 473 -24.19 -25.75 -4.94
C TRP A 473 -23.55 -26.55 -3.80
N LEU A 474 -22.23 -26.70 -3.79
CA LEU A 474 -21.49 -27.36 -2.72
C LEU A 474 -21.66 -26.65 -1.37
N LEU A 475 -21.57 -25.32 -1.33
CA LEU A 475 -21.74 -24.54 -0.11
C LEU A 475 -23.18 -24.52 0.41
N THR A 476 -24.18 -24.69 -0.46
CA THR A 476 -25.60 -24.74 -0.03
C THR A 476 -26.00 -26.13 0.48
N HIS A 477 -25.48 -27.20 -0.12
CA HIS A 477 -25.89 -28.58 0.22
C HIS A 477 -24.90 -29.31 1.13
N TYR A 478 -23.61 -28.99 1.05
CA TYR A 478 -22.49 -29.66 1.74
C TYR A 478 -21.55 -28.68 2.45
N HIS A 479 -22.09 -27.56 2.96
CA HIS A 479 -21.33 -26.48 3.59
C HIS A 479 -20.21 -26.98 4.51
N ARG A 480 -20.56 -27.85 5.47
CA ARG A 480 -19.63 -28.33 6.49
C ARG A 480 -18.51 -29.19 5.90
N GLN A 481 -18.83 -30.08 4.96
CA GLN A 481 -17.85 -30.95 4.30
C GLN A 481 -16.90 -30.12 3.44
N THR A 482 -17.44 -29.21 2.62
CA THR A 482 -16.65 -28.32 1.76
C THR A 482 -15.70 -27.44 2.60
N MET A 483 -16.20 -26.82 3.67
CA MET A 483 -15.37 -25.99 4.55
C MET A 483 -14.27 -26.80 5.24
N LEU A 484 -14.57 -28.02 5.73
CA LEU A 484 -13.54 -28.86 6.35
C LEU A 484 -12.47 -29.32 5.36
N THR A 485 -12.85 -29.69 4.13
CA THR A 485 -11.87 -30.02 3.09
C THR A 485 -10.98 -28.83 2.75
N VAL A 486 -11.56 -27.65 2.54
CA VAL A 486 -10.83 -26.41 2.31
C VAL A 486 -9.84 -26.11 3.43
N ILE A 487 -10.31 -26.12 4.68
CA ILE A 487 -9.47 -25.88 5.86
C ILE A 487 -8.34 -26.91 5.91
N GLY A 488 -8.63 -28.16 5.54
CA GLY A 488 -7.63 -29.22 5.45
C GLY A 488 -6.56 -28.90 4.40
N ILE A 489 -6.97 -28.46 3.21
CA ILE A 489 -6.04 -28.05 2.14
C ILE A 489 -5.17 -26.89 2.61
N LEU A 490 -5.75 -25.88 3.27
CA LEU A 490 -5.02 -24.76 3.87
C LEU A 490 -4.02 -25.24 4.95
N GLY A 491 -4.43 -26.19 5.78
CA GLY A 491 -3.56 -26.79 6.81
C GLY A 491 -2.41 -27.60 6.22
N GLY A 492 -2.67 -28.43 5.20
CA GLY A 492 -1.64 -29.22 4.53
C GLY A 492 -0.65 -28.36 3.75
N SER A 493 -1.10 -27.22 3.23
CA SER A 493 -0.25 -26.26 2.51
C SER A 493 0.61 -25.37 3.40
N LEU A 494 0.49 -25.46 4.73
CA LEU A 494 1.43 -24.82 5.66
C LEU A 494 2.88 -25.30 5.46
N LEU A 495 3.08 -26.52 4.94
CA LEU A 495 4.41 -27.02 4.56
C LEU A 495 5.00 -26.23 3.37
N ALA A 496 4.17 -25.83 2.40
CA ALA A 496 4.61 -25.04 1.26
C ALA A 496 5.09 -23.63 1.67
N VAL A 497 4.57 -23.09 2.78
CA VAL A 497 4.95 -21.77 3.31
C VAL A 497 5.79 -21.83 4.58
N TRP A 498 6.32 -23.01 4.94
CA TRP A 498 7.20 -23.14 6.09
C TRP A 498 8.41 -22.17 5.96
N PRO A 499 8.71 -21.35 6.97
CA PRO A 499 9.75 -20.31 6.85
C PRO A 499 11.16 -20.85 6.63
N PHE A 500 11.48 -21.96 7.30
CA PHE A 500 12.83 -22.52 7.36
C PHE A 500 13.02 -23.56 6.27
N LYS A 501 13.55 -23.12 5.12
CA LYS A 501 13.84 -23.99 3.98
C LYS A 501 15.26 -23.78 3.50
N GLU A 502 15.95 -24.88 3.23
CA GLU A 502 17.17 -24.86 2.44
C GLU A 502 16.78 -24.59 0.99
N ARG A 503 17.23 -23.44 0.47
CA ARG A 503 16.88 -22.94 -0.87
C ARG A 503 18.12 -22.99 -1.73
N GLU A 504 18.08 -23.79 -2.79
CA GLU A 504 19.15 -23.84 -3.77
C GLU A 504 18.77 -22.99 -4.98
N TYR A 505 19.67 -22.09 -5.37
CA TYR A 505 19.49 -21.23 -6.54
C TYR A 505 20.48 -21.60 -7.63
N ALA A 506 20.04 -21.59 -8.88
CA ALA A 506 20.90 -21.74 -10.05
C ALA A 506 20.67 -20.61 -11.05
N LEU A 507 21.75 -20.21 -11.73
CA LEU A 507 21.72 -19.23 -12.82
C LEU A 507 21.24 -19.93 -14.10
N ILE A 508 19.99 -19.68 -14.49
CA ILE A 508 19.37 -20.26 -15.69
C ILE A 508 18.70 -19.15 -16.49
N ASP A 509 19.05 -19.04 -17.78
CA ASP A 509 18.66 -17.94 -18.67
C ASP A 509 19.02 -16.56 -18.12
N GLU A 510 20.27 -16.40 -17.64
CA GLU A 510 20.78 -15.15 -17.04
C GLU A 510 19.99 -14.66 -15.80
N LYS A 511 19.12 -15.51 -15.23
CA LYS A 511 18.34 -15.22 -14.03
C LYS A 511 18.69 -16.23 -12.94
N THR A 512 18.95 -15.73 -11.73
CA THR A 512 19.04 -16.56 -10.52
C THR A 512 17.64 -17.09 -10.22
N ARG A 513 17.44 -18.41 -10.33
CA ARG A 513 16.15 -19.06 -10.08
C ARG A 513 16.27 -20.17 -9.05
N LEU A 514 15.27 -20.30 -8.20
CA LEU A 514 15.16 -21.39 -7.22
C LEU A 514 15.03 -22.74 -7.94
N ILE A 515 15.82 -23.74 -7.55
CA ILE A 515 15.81 -25.11 -8.12
C ILE A 515 15.32 -26.16 -7.13
N ALA A 516 15.64 -26.00 -5.85
CA ALA A 516 15.21 -26.91 -4.80
C ALA A 516 14.84 -26.12 -3.52
N SER A 517 13.88 -26.66 -2.77
CA SER A 517 13.45 -26.06 -1.51
C SER A 517 13.05 -27.17 -0.54
N HIS A 518 13.93 -27.46 0.43
CA HIS A 518 13.71 -28.52 1.40
C HIS A 518 13.44 -27.93 2.79
N PRO A 519 12.29 -28.22 3.42
CA PRO A 519 11.99 -27.74 4.76
C PRO A 519 12.89 -28.41 5.79
N TYR A 520 13.43 -27.62 6.72
CA TYR A 520 14.19 -28.11 7.87
C TYR A 520 13.62 -27.55 9.17
N PHE A 521 13.96 -28.19 10.29
CA PHE A 521 13.72 -27.63 11.62
C PHE A 521 15.02 -26.99 12.11
N PRO A 522 15.02 -25.72 12.55
CA PRO A 522 16.24 -25.08 13.01
C PRO A 522 16.82 -25.78 14.24
N ASP A 523 18.08 -26.21 14.14
CA ASP A 523 18.80 -26.83 15.26
C ASP A 523 19.28 -25.81 16.30
N ARG A 524 19.33 -24.53 15.93
CA ARG A 524 19.79 -23.42 16.79
C ARG A 524 18.86 -22.23 16.64
N ILE A 525 18.64 -21.50 17.74
CA ILE A 525 17.89 -20.24 17.73
C ILE A 525 18.86 -19.10 17.45
N ASP A 526 18.99 -18.72 16.18
CA ASP A 526 19.76 -17.55 15.76
C ASP A 526 18.83 -16.36 15.41
N GLY A 527 19.42 -15.25 14.96
CA GLY A 527 18.65 -14.06 14.59
C GLY A 527 17.65 -14.29 13.46
N THR A 528 17.93 -15.21 12.53
CA THR A 528 17.04 -15.53 11.40
C THR A 528 15.81 -16.30 11.89
N VAL A 529 16.02 -17.25 12.81
CA VAL A 529 14.94 -18.01 13.46
C VAL A 529 14.07 -17.09 14.29
N VAL A 530 14.67 -16.20 15.09
CA VAL A 530 13.93 -15.22 15.89
C VAL A 530 13.10 -14.30 15.00
N LEU A 531 13.67 -13.80 13.90
CA LEU A 531 12.96 -12.94 12.95
C LEU A 531 11.81 -13.69 12.26
N GLY A 532 12.04 -14.91 11.80
CA GLY A 532 11.00 -15.75 11.18
C GLY A 532 9.84 -16.03 12.14
N VAL A 533 10.15 -16.42 13.38
CA VAL A 533 9.12 -16.65 14.42
C VAL A 533 8.39 -15.37 14.79
N ALA A 534 9.10 -14.24 14.95
CA ALA A 534 8.48 -12.95 15.22
C ALA A 534 7.53 -12.55 14.08
N ALA A 535 7.92 -12.80 12.82
CA ALA A 535 7.07 -12.58 11.67
C ALA A 535 5.83 -13.50 11.65
N MET A 536 5.98 -14.77 12.03
CA MET A 536 4.83 -15.69 12.22
C MET A 536 3.84 -15.17 13.26
N VAL A 537 4.34 -14.69 14.40
CA VAL A 537 3.49 -14.10 15.44
C VAL A 537 2.81 -12.83 14.92
N ALA A 538 3.56 -11.96 14.23
CA ALA A 538 3.00 -10.73 13.64
C ALA A 538 1.88 -11.04 12.62
N GLY A 539 2.08 -12.03 11.75
CA GLY A 539 1.07 -12.49 10.80
C GLY A 539 -0.17 -13.04 11.51
N ALA A 540 0.00 -13.89 12.52
CA ALA A 540 -1.12 -14.44 13.29
C ALA A 540 -1.89 -13.36 14.06
N LEU A 541 -1.19 -12.37 14.62
CA LEU A 541 -1.81 -11.23 15.30
C LEU A 541 -2.57 -10.34 14.33
N LEU A 542 -2.03 -10.07 13.14
CA LEU A 542 -2.72 -9.31 12.10
C LEU A 542 -4.01 -10.02 11.66
N PHE A 543 -3.95 -11.32 11.39
CA PHE A 543 -5.16 -12.09 11.05
C PHE A 543 -6.21 -11.98 12.16
N ARG A 544 -5.82 -12.22 13.42
CA ARG A 544 -6.75 -12.13 14.56
C ARG A 544 -7.35 -10.74 14.73
N PHE A 545 -6.57 -9.70 14.48
CA PHE A 545 -7.05 -8.33 14.50
C PHE A 545 -8.11 -8.10 13.40
N LEU A 546 -7.83 -8.54 12.18
CA LEU A 546 -8.76 -8.44 11.05
C LEU A 546 -10.04 -9.27 11.29
N ASP A 547 -9.92 -10.52 11.77
CA ASP A 547 -11.07 -11.38 12.09
C ASP A 547 -11.97 -10.75 13.17
N ARG A 548 -11.37 -10.16 14.22
CA ARG A 548 -12.14 -9.44 15.26
C ARG A 548 -12.88 -8.23 14.70
N LEU A 549 -12.25 -7.46 13.82
CA LEU A 549 -12.92 -6.34 13.16
C LEU A 549 -14.07 -6.80 12.27
N ALA A 550 -13.89 -7.93 11.57
CA ALA A 550 -14.91 -8.52 10.70
C ALA A 550 -16.14 -8.94 11.51
N ARG A 551 -15.92 -9.65 12.63
CA ARG A 551 -16.99 -10.08 13.55
C ARG A 551 -17.77 -8.89 14.11
N LYS A 552 -17.07 -7.88 14.61
CA LYS A 552 -17.72 -6.67 15.15
C LYS A 552 -18.53 -5.93 14.08
N SER A 553 -18.06 -5.90 12.84
CA SER A 553 -18.82 -5.29 11.74
C SER A 553 -20.07 -6.11 11.38
N ALA A 554 -19.97 -7.44 11.39
CA ALA A 554 -21.11 -8.32 11.14
C ALA A 554 -22.18 -8.23 12.25
N GLU A 555 -21.77 -8.11 13.52
CA GLU A 555 -22.67 -7.90 14.65
C GLU A 555 -23.37 -6.53 14.63
N ASN A 556 -22.70 -5.49 14.14
CA ASN A 556 -23.28 -4.14 14.05
C ASN A 556 -24.16 -3.94 12.80
N GLY A 557 -24.04 -4.79 11.78
CA GLY A 557 -24.83 -4.72 10.55
C GLY A 557 -26.18 -5.44 10.61
N THR A 558 -26.47 -6.15 11.69
CA THR A 558 -27.73 -6.87 11.94
C THR A 558 -28.72 -6.11 12.83
N THR A 559 -28.43 -4.86 13.17
CA THR A 559 -29.37 -3.87 13.73
C THR A 559 -29.67 -2.80 12.70
#